data_AF-A0A6I5E415-F1
#
_entry.id   AF-A0A6I5E415-F1
#
_cell.length_a   1.000
_cell.length_b   1.000
_cell.length_c   1.000
_cell.angle_alpha   90.00
_cell.angle_beta   90.00
_cell.angle_gamma   90.00
#
_symmetry.space_group_name_H-M   'P 1'
#
loop_
_entity.id
_entity.type
_entity.pdbx_description
1 polymer ?
#
loop_
_entity_poly.entity_id
_entity_poly.type
_entity_poly.pdbx_seq_one_letter_code
_entity_poly.pdbx_strand_id
1 'polypeptide(L)'
;MGSVGDSYDNALAENLWMLIKTECIRGRTFTTRAEANLALFEYIDGFYNSRRIQKRLGYLSPVEFEEKHYADQATAERTNLKPRQPALAS
;
A
#
# COMPACT_ATOMS: atom_id res chain seq x y z
N MET A 1 2.70 23.49 18.15
CA MET A 1 1.50 22.87 17.57
C MET A 1 1.94 22.17 16.30
N GLY A 2 2.21 20.85 16.38
CA GLY A 2 2.78 20.09 15.28
C GLY A 2 1.82 20.05 14.09
N SER A 3 2.35 20.08 12.86
CA SER A 3 1.56 19.91 11.65
C SER A 3 0.72 18.64 11.77
N VAL A 4 -0.58 18.82 11.92
CA VAL A 4 -1.55 17.73 11.92
C VAL A 4 -1.37 17.00 10.59
N GLY A 5 -1.16 15.67 10.64
CA GLY A 5 -1.11 14.85 9.43
C GLY A 5 -2.37 15.10 8.59
N ASP A 6 -2.25 14.98 7.26
CA ASP A 6 -3.39 15.17 6.38
C ASP A 6 -4.55 14.27 6.86
N SER A 7 -5.76 14.82 6.91
CA SER A 7 -6.96 14.06 7.31
C SER A 7 -7.14 12.82 6.43
N TYR A 8 -6.62 12.85 5.21
CA TYR A 8 -6.56 11.70 4.31
C TYR A 8 -5.69 10.56 4.87
N ASP A 9 -4.48 10.85 5.33
CA ASP A 9 -3.56 9.87 5.88
C ASP A 9 -4.09 9.29 7.19
N ASN A 10 -4.71 10.14 8.02
CA ASN A 10 -5.34 9.69 9.26
C ASN A 10 -6.51 8.73 8.97
N ALA A 11 -7.37 9.04 7.99
CA ALA A 11 -8.47 8.17 7.61
C ALA A 11 -7.99 6.80 7.09
N LEU A 12 -6.88 6.76 6.35
CA LEU A 12 -6.25 5.52 5.89
C LEU A 12 -5.78 4.67 7.08
N ALA A 13 -5.08 5.29 8.03
CA ALA A 13 -4.57 4.64 9.23
C ALA A 13 -5.71 4.12 10.12
N GLU A 14 -6.76 4.92 10.34
CA GLU A 14 -7.93 4.52 11.13
C GLU A 14 -8.63 3.30 10.52
N ASN A 15 -8.82 3.28 9.21
CA ASN A 15 -9.41 2.14 8.52
C ASN A 15 -8.55 0.88 8.67
N LEU A 16 -7.22 0.98 8.55
CA LEU A 16 -6.31 -0.14 8.78
C LEU A 16 -6.47 -0.70 10.20
N TRP A 17 -6.46 0.17 11.22
CA TRP A 17 -6.60 -0.25 12.61
C TRP A 17 -7.94 -0.90 12.92
N MET A 18 -9.02 -0.41 12.30
CA MET A 18 -10.32 -1.04 12.39
C MET A 18 -10.28 -2.48 11.86
N LEU A 19 -9.71 -2.69 10.67
CA LEU A 19 -9.61 -4.01 10.04
C LEU A 19 -8.76 -4.99 10.86
N ILE A 20 -7.62 -4.53 11.38
CA ILE A 20 -6.78 -5.35 12.27
C ILE A 20 -7.59 -5.81 13.50
N LYS A 21 -8.33 -4.89 14.13
CA LYS A 21 -9.12 -5.23 15.30
C LYS A 21 -10.23 -6.22 14.98
N THR A 22 -10.89 -6.10 13.82
CA THR A 22 -12.04 -6.94 13.45
C THR A 22 -11.67 -8.29 12.84
N GLU A 23 -10.62 -8.34 12.03
CA GLU A 23 -10.21 -9.53 11.28
C GLU A 23 -9.08 -10.30 12.00
N CYS A 24 -8.11 -9.61 12.60
CA CYS A 24 -6.95 -10.26 13.24
C CYS A 24 -7.15 -10.50 14.74
N ILE A 25 -7.72 -9.54 15.48
CA ILE A 25 -7.75 -9.60 16.96
C ILE A 25 -9.08 -10.16 17.49
N ARG A 26 -10.20 -9.84 16.84
CA ARG A 26 -11.53 -10.22 17.34
C ARG A 26 -11.67 -11.74 17.47
N GLY A 27 -12.03 -12.19 18.67
CA GLY A 27 -12.21 -13.61 18.97
C GLY A 27 -10.92 -14.38 19.24
N ARG A 28 -9.77 -13.71 19.30
CA ARG A 28 -8.49 -14.33 19.70
C ARG A 28 -8.06 -13.82 21.08
N THR A 29 -7.48 -14.71 21.87
CA THR A 29 -6.83 -14.39 23.14
C THR A 29 -5.35 -14.75 23.01
N PHE A 30 -4.48 -13.78 23.23
CA PHE A 30 -3.04 -13.99 23.18
C PHE A 30 -2.51 -14.26 24.58
N THR A 31 -1.72 -15.31 24.74
CA THR A 31 -1.11 -15.66 26.03
C THR A 31 0.11 -14.78 26.29
N THR A 32 0.82 -14.41 25.22
CA THR A 32 2.02 -13.56 25.31
C THR A 32 1.98 -12.40 24.33
N ARG A 33 2.72 -11.34 24.64
CA ARG A 33 2.91 -10.22 23.70
C ARG A 33 3.61 -10.66 22.41
N ALA A 34 4.52 -11.64 22.50
CA ALA A 34 5.22 -12.15 21.33
C ALA A 34 4.27 -12.82 20.33
N GLU A 35 3.29 -13.57 20.84
CA GLU A 35 2.23 -14.20 20.04
C GLU A 35 1.36 -13.14 19.34
N ALA A 36 0.95 -12.10 20.06
CA ALA A 36 0.19 -10.99 19.46
C ALA A 36 0.98 -10.25 18.37
N ASN A 37 2.28 -10.02 18.60
CA ASN A 37 3.15 -9.39 17.62
C ASN A 37 3.33 -10.25 16.36
N LEU A 38 3.49 -11.57 16.52
CA LEU A 38 3.59 -12.49 15.39
C LEU A 38 2.29 -12.49 14.58
N ALA A 39 1.13 -12.60 15.24
CA ALA A 39 -0.16 -12.56 14.57
C ALA A 39 -0.36 -11.24 13.81
N LEU A 40 0.09 -10.11 14.38
CA LEU A 40 0.03 -8.81 13.72
C LEU A 40 0.94 -8.76 12.49
N PHE A 41 2.17 -9.26 12.60
CA PHE A 41 3.13 -9.33 11.49
C PHE A 41 2.61 -10.21 10.34
N GLU A 42 2.14 -11.40 10.67
CA GLU A 42 1.54 -12.32 9.69
C GLU A 42 0.32 -11.71 9.01
N TYR A 43 -0.51 -10.99 9.76
CA TYR A 43 -1.67 -10.32 9.19
C TYR A 43 -1.28 -9.16 8.28
N ILE A 44 -0.35 -8.29 8.69
CA ILE A 44 0.04 -7.11 7.91
C ILE A 44 0.84 -7.52 6.67
N ASP A 45 1.96 -8.22 6.85
CA ASP A 45 2.90 -8.53 5.77
C ASP A 45 2.52 -9.81 5.02
N GLY A 46 2.04 -10.82 5.75
CA GLY A 46 1.67 -12.11 5.18
C GLY A 46 0.32 -12.12 4.44
N PHE A 47 -0.57 -11.17 4.74
CA PHE A 47 -1.90 -11.12 4.14
C PHE A 47 -2.32 -9.74 3.63
N TYR A 48 -2.35 -8.71 4.49
CA TYR A 48 -2.94 -7.42 4.16
C TYR A 48 -2.22 -6.75 3.00
N ASN A 49 -0.90 -6.61 3.08
CA ASN A 49 -0.09 -5.95 2.05
C ASN A 49 0.06 -6.83 0.80
N SER A 50 0.32 -8.13 0.99
CA SER A 50 0.74 -9.03 -0.10
C SER A 50 -0.41 -9.73 -0.83
N ARG A 51 -1.60 -9.89 -0.22
CA ARG A 51 -2.66 -10.76 -0.76
C ARG A 51 -4.06 -10.17 -0.71
N ARG A 52 -4.32 -9.15 0.12
CA ARG A 52 -5.68 -8.65 0.33
C ARG A 52 -6.17 -7.87 -0.89
N ILE A 53 -7.07 -8.48 -1.64
CA ILE A 53 -7.68 -7.87 -2.82
C ILE A 53 -8.64 -6.76 -2.41
N GLN A 54 -8.44 -5.57 -2.98
CA GLN A 54 -9.31 -4.41 -2.73
C GLN A 54 -9.97 -3.93 -4.01
N LYS A 55 -11.30 -3.86 -4.02
CA LYS A 55 -12.07 -3.34 -5.17
C LYS A 55 -11.65 -1.91 -5.55
N ARG A 56 -11.36 -1.07 -4.55
CA ARG A 56 -10.88 0.31 -4.75
C ARG A 56 -9.53 0.40 -5.47
N LEU A 57 -8.72 -0.66 -5.42
CA LEU A 57 -7.41 -0.76 -6.09
C LEU A 57 -7.51 -1.48 -7.44
N GLY A 58 -8.72 -1.70 -7.96
CA GLY A 58 -8.91 -2.43 -9.22
C GLY A 58 -8.72 -3.93 -9.09
N TYR A 59 -9.11 -4.50 -7.94
CA TYR A 59 -8.93 -5.93 -7.63
C TYR A 59 -7.46 -6.36 -7.53
N LEU A 60 -6.60 -5.46 -7.07
CA LEU A 60 -5.20 -5.72 -6.75
C LEU A 60 -4.98 -5.71 -5.24
N SER A 61 -3.92 -6.37 -4.80
CA SER A 61 -3.36 -6.18 -3.46
C SER A 61 -2.64 -4.82 -3.35
N PRO A 62 -2.44 -4.28 -2.13
CA PRO A 62 -1.69 -3.04 -1.94
C PRO A 62 -0.30 -3.05 -2.60
N VAL A 63 0.46 -4.13 -2.44
CA VAL A 63 1.79 -4.26 -3.05
C VAL A 63 1.70 -4.26 -4.57
N GLU A 64 0.80 -5.04 -5.16
CA GLU A 64 0.64 -5.07 -6.63
C GLU A 64 0.20 -3.70 -7.19
N PHE A 65 -0.63 -2.98 -6.44
CA PHE A 65 -1.05 -1.62 -6.81
C PHE A 65 0.12 -0.64 -6.78
N GLU A 66 0.95 -0.68 -5.74
CA GLU A 66 2.16 0.16 -5.65
C GLU A 66 3.18 -0.19 -6.74
N GLU A 67 3.45 -1.47 -6.96
CA GLU A 67 4.35 -1.94 -8.03
C GLU A 67 3.90 -1.43 -9.40
N LYS A 68 2.61 -1.54 -9.71
CA LYS A 68 2.03 -0.99 -10.94
C LYS A 68 2.19 0.53 -11.01
N HIS A 69 1.89 1.24 -9.92
CA HIS A 69 2.00 2.70 -9.87
C HIS A 69 3.43 3.17 -10.15
N TYR A 70 4.44 2.55 -9.53
CA TYR A 70 5.84 2.89 -9.76
C TYR A 70 6.31 2.50 -11.17
N ALA A 71 5.85 1.37 -11.71
CA ALA A 71 6.15 0.99 -13.09
C ALA A 71 5.59 1.99 -14.11
N ASP A 72 4.37 2.48 -13.90
CA ASP A 72 3.71 3.48 -14.74
C ASP A 72 4.45 4.83 -14.65
N GLN A 73 4.85 5.26 -13.44
CA GLN A 73 5.65 6.47 -13.26
C GLN A 73 7.03 6.39 -13.94
N ALA A 74 7.75 5.27 -13.76
CA ALA A 74 9.04 5.06 -14.42
C ALA A 74 8.89 5.04 -15.95
N THR A 75 7.78 4.53 -16.47
CA THR A 75 7.47 4.57 -17.91
C THR A 75 7.21 6.00 -18.37
N ALA A 76 6.42 6.79 -17.62
CA ALA A 76 6.15 8.19 -17.95
C ALA A 76 7.44 9.03 -17.97
N GLU A 77 8.31 8.87 -16.98
CA GLU A 77 9.62 9.54 -16.93
C GLU A 77 10.49 9.18 -18.13
N ARG A 78 10.58 7.89 -18.48
CA ARG A 78 11.31 7.43 -19.69
C ARG A 78 10.74 8.01 -20.97
N THR A 79 9.42 8.15 -21.07
CA THR A 79 8.75 8.72 -22.25
C THR A 79 9.05 10.20 -22.39
N ASN A 80 9.13 10.93 -21.27
CA ASN A 80 9.46 12.36 -21.23
C ASN A 80 10.95 12.66 -21.50
N LEU A 81 11.84 11.67 -21.31
CA LEU A 81 13.28 11.77 -21.59
C LEU A 81 13.67 11.48 -23.04
N LYS A 82 12.74 11.10 -23.94
CA LYS A 82 13.03 10.84 -25.36
C LYS A 82 13.02 12.15 -26.16
N PRO A 83 14.16 12.69 -26.64
CA PRO A 83 14.17 13.98 -27.34
C PRO A 83 13.59 13.86 -28.76
N ARG A 84 13.01 14.97 -29.24
CA ARG A 84 12.60 15.17 -30.64
C ARG A 84 13.70 14.66 -31.60
N GLN A 85 13.31 13.87 -32.59
CA GLN A 85 14.15 13.48 -33.72
C GLN A 85 14.90 14.71 -34.27
N PRO A 86 16.22 14.63 -34.55
CA PRO A 86 16.86 15.67 -35.33
C PRO A 86 16.25 15.63 -36.73
N ALA A 87 15.55 16.71 -37.10
CA ALA A 87 15.11 16.90 -38.47
C ALA A 87 16.35 16.92 -39.37
N LEU A 88 16.46 15.92 -40.24
CA LEU A 88 17.41 15.90 -41.35
C LEU A 88 17.14 17.15 -42.19
N ALA A 89 18.05 18.12 -42.13
CA ALA A 89 18.12 19.20 -43.11
C ALA A 89 19.19 18.82 -44.14
N SER A 90 18.74 18.62 -45.37
CA SER A 90 19.54 18.44 -46.59
C SER A 90 20.31 19.71 -46.97
#